data_AF-A0A497BV51-F1
#
_entry.id   AF-A0A497BV51-F1
#
_cell.length_a   1.000
_cell.length_b   1.000
_cell.length_c   1.000
_cell.angle_alpha   90.00
_cell.angle_beta   90.00
_cell.angle_gamma   90.00
#
_symmetry.space_group_name_H-M   'P 1'
#
loop_
_entity.id
_entity.type
_entity.pdbx_description
1 polymer ?
#
loop_
_entity_poly.entity_id
_entity_poly.type
_entity_poly.pdbx_seq_one_letter_code
_entity_poly.pdbx_strand_id
1 'polypeptide(L)'
;MKLKHIITEKASITQGAEGPELDYLQDAADLLTKHLALGDQKITISFDPPKGLDLDPSQNGVTIGLGNPPKEIFVLVDKNLSTGEKLLTLAHEMVHVKQLASGRLVFASLEGGKVSGEWEGEQFAEMKYSRRNPWEVEAHTKDKQLRDFILKELGNFNN
;
A
#
# COMPACT_ATOMS: atom_id res chain seq x y z
N MET A 1 -0.52 1.58 -31.40
CA MET A 1 -0.62 0.77 -30.17
C MET A 1 0.74 0.15 -29.91
N LYS A 2 1.57 0.74 -29.04
CA LYS A 2 2.96 0.29 -28.83
C LYS A 2 3.01 -0.67 -27.64
N LEU A 3 3.24 -1.94 -27.95
CA LEU A 3 3.58 -3.03 -27.03
C LEU A 3 4.89 -2.73 -26.29
N LYS A 4 4.82 -2.01 -25.17
CA LYS A 4 5.96 -1.80 -24.25
C LYS A 4 5.64 -2.08 -22.79
N HIS A 5 4.37 -2.30 -22.43
CA HIS A 5 3.93 -2.53 -21.04
C HIS A 5 3.77 -4.02 -20.69
N ILE A 6 4.60 -4.88 -21.28
CA ILE A 6 4.74 -6.28 -20.86
C ILE A 6 6.19 -6.47 -20.44
N ILE A 7 6.62 -5.64 -19.50
CA ILE A 7 7.66 -6.03 -18.56
C ILE A 7 6.90 -6.53 -17.34
N THR A 8 7.36 -7.63 -16.79
CA THR A 8 6.81 -8.30 -15.62
C THR A 8 7.01 -7.40 -14.39
N GLU A 9 6.21 -6.34 -14.28
CA GLU A 9 6.29 -5.37 -13.18
C GLU A 9 5.60 -5.98 -11.95
N LYS A 10 6.38 -6.16 -10.88
CA LYS A 10 5.94 -6.77 -9.62
C LYS A 10 4.95 -5.87 -8.85
N ALA A 11 4.93 -4.58 -9.18
CA ALA A 11 3.91 -3.61 -8.80
C ALA A 11 3.37 -2.92 -10.05
N SER A 12 2.10 -3.11 -10.40
CA SER A 12 1.50 -2.43 -11.57
C SER A 12 0.59 -1.29 -11.11
N ILE A 13 0.84 -0.05 -11.57
CA ILE A 13 -0.11 1.05 -11.38
C ILE A 13 -1.17 1.03 -12.47
N THR A 14 -2.45 1.07 -12.07
CA THR A 14 -3.55 0.84 -13.02
C THR A 14 -4.36 2.07 -13.40
N GLN A 15 -4.33 3.18 -12.64
CA GLN A 15 -4.99 4.45 -12.96
C GLN A 15 -4.65 5.58 -11.96
N GLY A 16 -4.67 6.86 -12.39
CA GLY A 16 -4.94 8.02 -11.52
C GLY A 16 -3.96 9.18 -11.49
N ALA A 17 -2.69 8.92 -11.70
CA ALA A 17 -1.73 9.94 -12.07
C ALA A 17 -1.52 9.86 -13.58
N GLU A 18 -1.35 10.99 -14.24
CA GLU A 18 -0.98 11.05 -15.66
C GLU A 18 0.32 11.83 -15.80
N GLY A 19 1.18 11.40 -16.73
CA GLY A 19 2.44 12.08 -16.99
C GLY A 19 3.46 11.92 -15.84
N PRO A 20 4.29 12.94 -15.57
CA PRO A 20 5.46 12.81 -14.69
C PRO A 20 5.16 12.38 -13.24
N GLU A 21 3.97 12.70 -12.71
CA GLU A 21 3.60 12.29 -11.34
C GLU A 21 3.44 10.76 -11.25
N LEU A 22 2.88 10.13 -12.28
CA LEU A 22 2.67 8.68 -12.31
C LEU A 22 4.01 7.95 -12.33
N ASP A 23 4.92 8.39 -13.19
CA ASP A 23 6.25 7.81 -13.32
C ASP A 23 7.00 7.91 -11.98
N TYR A 24 6.93 9.07 -11.33
CA TYR A 24 7.54 9.28 -10.02
C TYR A 24 6.94 8.38 -8.91
N LEU A 25 5.62 8.20 -8.90
CA LEU A 25 4.96 7.30 -7.94
C LEU A 25 5.26 5.82 -8.22
N GLN A 26 5.43 5.42 -9.48
CA GLN A 26 5.90 4.09 -9.87
C GLN A 26 7.33 3.85 -9.36
N ASP A 27 8.24 4.80 -9.60
CA ASP A 27 9.62 4.71 -9.14
C ASP A 27 9.69 4.60 -7.61
N ALA A 28 8.84 5.35 -6.90
CA ALA A 28 8.71 5.24 -5.44
C ALA A 28 8.22 3.86 -4.99
N ALA A 29 7.22 3.29 -5.66
CA ALA A 29 6.71 1.96 -5.36
C ALA A 29 7.76 0.87 -5.61
N ASP A 30 8.51 0.95 -6.70
CA ASP A 30 9.57 0.01 -7.05
C ASP A 30 10.73 0.07 -6.05
N LEU A 31 11.11 1.29 -5.67
CA LEU A 31 12.13 1.53 -4.65
C LEU A 31 11.73 0.91 -3.30
N LEU A 32 10.48 1.12 -2.87
CA LEU A 32 9.96 0.52 -1.64
C LEU A 32 9.87 -1.01 -1.73
N THR A 33 9.43 -1.55 -2.87
CA THR A 33 9.35 -3.00 -3.09
C THR A 33 10.71 -3.66 -2.92
N LYS A 34 11.75 -3.04 -3.48
CA LYS A 34 13.14 -3.47 -3.32
C LYS A 34 13.63 -3.31 -1.88
N HIS A 35 13.43 -2.14 -1.28
CA HIS A 35 13.91 -1.83 0.07
C HIS A 35 13.29 -2.74 1.14
N LEU A 36 11.99 -3.03 1.00
CA LEU A 36 11.24 -3.87 1.92
C LEU A 36 11.44 -5.37 1.68
N ALA A 37 12.12 -5.75 0.60
CA ALA A 37 12.40 -7.11 0.16
C ALA A 37 11.13 -7.93 -0.09
N LEU A 38 10.15 -7.37 -0.82
CA LEU A 38 8.80 -7.95 -1.02
C LEU A 38 8.74 -9.15 -2.00
N GLY A 39 9.86 -9.84 -2.23
CA GLY A 39 9.91 -11.14 -2.93
C GLY A 39 9.23 -11.18 -4.32
N ASP A 40 8.49 -12.26 -4.57
CA ASP A 40 7.69 -12.49 -5.79
C ASP A 40 6.20 -12.21 -5.57
N GLN A 41 5.88 -11.45 -4.52
CA GLN A 41 4.51 -11.02 -4.25
C GLN A 41 3.99 -10.18 -5.41
N LYS A 42 2.84 -10.55 -5.96
CA LYS A 42 2.15 -9.70 -6.94
C LYS A 42 1.48 -8.56 -6.19
N ILE A 43 1.87 -7.32 -6.49
CA ILE A 43 1.33 -6.11 -5.89
C ILE A 43 0.64 -5.31 -7.01
N THR A 44 -0.55 -4.80 -6.75
CA THR A 44 -1.26 -3.92 -7.67
C THR A 44 -1.57 -2.63 -6.93
N ILE A 45 -1.10 -1.49 -7.44
CA ILE A 45 -1.29 -0.19 -6.79
C ILE A 45 -2.24 0.63 -7.66
N SER A 46 -3.19 1.36 -7.08
CA SER A 46 -4.02 2.31 -7.80
C SER A 46 -4.05 3.65 -7.07
N PHE A 47 -3.80 4.72 -7.82
CA PHE A 47 -3.91 6.11 -7.35
C PHE A 47 -5.20 6.79 -7.85
N ASP A 48 -6.09 6.04 -8.52
CA ASP A 48 -7.47 6.40 -8.86
C ASP A 48 -8.29 5.13 -8.76
N PRO A 49 -8.82 4.82 -7.57
CA PRO A 49 -9.60 3.63 -7.36
C PRO A 49 -10.81 3.60 -8.31
N PRO A 50 -11.27 2.40 -8.73
CA PRO A 50 -12.40 2.26 -9.66
C PRO A 50 -13.63 3.05 -9.19
N LYS A 51 -14.35 3.67 -10.13
CA LYS A 51 -15.60 4.40 -9.83
C LYS A 51 -16.56 3.50 -9.03
N GLY A 52 -17.05 4.00 -7.89
CA GLY A 52 -17.94 3.28 -6.99
C GLY A 52 -17.22 2.51 -5.86
N LEU A 53 -15.89 2.53 -5.86
CA LEU A 53 -15.06 2.13 -4.72
C LEU A 53 -14.50 3.39 -4.07
N ASP A 54 -15.38 4.11 -3.36
CA ASP A 54 -14.95 5.23 -2.53
C ASP A 54 -14.27 4.66 -1.29
N LEU A 55 -13.05 5.14 -1.01
CA LEU A 55 -12.41 4.87 0.27
C LEU A 55 -13.28 5.49 1.38
N ASP A 56 -13.25 4.90 2.57
CA ASP A 56 -13.85 5.55 3.73
C ASP A 56 -13.26 6.96 3.84
N PRO A 57 -14.06 8.04 4.00
CA PRO A 57 -13.55 9.41 4.05
C PRO A 57 -12.50 9.67 5.14
N SER A 58 -12.37 8.77 6.11
CA SER A 58 -11.33 8.80 7.14
C SER A 58 -10.01 8.14 6.74
N GLN A 59 -9.93 7.53 5.56
CA GLN A 59 -8.79 6.80 5.02
C GLN A 59 -8.23 7.48 3.77
N ASN A 60 -6.91 7.66 3.76
CA ASN A 60 -6.18 8.19 2.60
C ASN A 60 -5.72 7.08 1.64
N GLY A 61 -5.74 5.83 2.11
CA GLY A 61 -5.38 4.64 1.37
C GLY A 61 -5.83 3.37 2.10
N VAL A 62 -5.74 2.23 1.41
CA VAL A 62 -6.04 0.91 1.96
C VAL A 62 -5.21 -0.17 1.27
N THR A 63 -4.75 -1.14 2.06
CA THR A 63 -4.10 -2.36 1.57
C THR A 63 -5.01 -3.56 1.79
N ILE A 64 -5.25 -4.33 0.74
CA ILE A 64 -6.12 -5.50 0.74
C ILE A 64 -5.34 -6.70 0.23
N GLY A 65 -5.25 -7.75 1.05
CA GLY A 65 -4.72 -9.06 0.66
C GLY A 65 -5.57 -10.15 1.28
N LEU A 66 -6.08 -11.08 0.47
CA LEU A 66 -6.86 -12.23 0.94
C LEU A 66 -6.02 -13.50 0.86
N GLY A 67 -6.02 -14.27 1.95
CA GLY A 67 -5.23 -15.50 2.11
C GLY A 67 -4.03 -15.35 3.04
N ASN A 68 -3.29 -16.44 3.25
CA ASN A 68 -2.11 -16.47 4.13
C ASN A 68 -0.96 -17.33 3.54
N PRO A 69 0.12 -16.72 3.01
CA PRO A 69 0.17 -15.33 2.56
C PRO A 69 -0.73 -15.12 1.32
N PRO A 70 -1.21 -13.90 1.06
CA PRO A 70 -2.03 -13.60 -0.11
C PRO A 70 -1.22 -13.77 -1.39
N LYS A 71 -1.81 -14.30 -2.47
CA LYS A 71 -1.14 -14.41 -3.78
C LYS A 71 -1.02 -13.06 -4.51
N GLU A 72 -1.95 -12.16 -4.23
CA GLU A 72 -2.02 -10.82 -4.79
C GLU A 72 -2.43 -9.83 -3.70
N ILE A 73 -1.78 -8.68 -3.66
CA ILE A 73 -2.06 -7.60 -2.72
C ILE A 73 -2.41 -6.35 -3.52
N PHE A 74 -3.52 -5.71 -3.16
CA PHE A 74 -3.99 -4.47 -3.75
C PHE A 74 -3.72 -3.32 -2.79
N VAL A 75 -3.17 -2.22 -3.30
CA VAL A 75 -3.02 -0.95 -2.59
C VAL A 75 -3.81 0.10 -3.33
N LEU A 76 -4.70 0.79 -2.63
CA LEU A 76 -5.47 1.91 -3.17
C LEU A 76 -5.07 3.16 -2.43
N VAL A 77 -4.83 4.25 -3.15
CA VAL A 77 -4.49 5.56 -2.61
C VAL A 77 -5.50 6.58 -3.14
N ASP A 78 -6.00 7.46 -2.28
CA ASP A 78 -6.92 8.51 -2.69
C ASP A 78 -6.26 9.44 -3.72
N LYS A 79 -6.94 9.60 -4.86
CA LYS A 79 -6.50 10.42 -5.98
C LYS A 79 -6.48 11.91 -5.68
N ASN A 80 -7.30 12.35 -4.73
CA ASN A 80 -7.48 13.77 -4.42
C ASN A 80 -6.33 14.32 -3.55
N LEU A 81 -5.44 13.44 -3.09
CA LEU A 81 -4.25 13.81 -2.33
C LEU A 81 -3.22 14.53 -3.20
N SER A 82 -2.44 15.42 -2.59
CA SER A 82 -1.23 15.95 -3.21
C SER A 82 -0.19 14.84 -3.40
N THR A 83 0.77 15.02 -4.31
CA THR A 83 1.85 14.03 -4.54
C THR A 83 2.60 13.67 -3.25
N GLY A 84 2.87 14.66 -2.40
CA GLY A 84 3.54 14.43 -1.11
C GLY A 84 2.69 13.60 -0.13
N GLU A 85 1.37 13.79 -0.12
CA GLU A 85 0.44 12.97 0.65
C GLU A 85 0.31 11.56 0.06
N LYS A 86 0.24 11.42 -1.27
CA LYS A 86 0.28 10.11 -1.95
C LYS A 86 1.54 9.33 -1.59
N LEU A 87 2.71 9.98 -1.53
CA LEU A 87 3.96 9.34 -1.09
C LEU A 87 3.90 8.84 0.36
N LEU A 88 3.40 9.66 1.27
CA LEU A 88 3.28 9.26 2.68
C LEU A 88 2.30 8.09 2.84
N THR A 89 1.15 8.17 2.15
CA THR A 89 0.17 7.08 2.13
C THR A 89 0.77 5.82 1.51
N LEU A 90 1.40 5.91 0.35
CA LEU A 90 2.08 4.78 -0.28
C LEU A 90 3.11 4.15 0.67
N ALA A 91 3.93 4.96 1.34
CA ALA A 91 4.90 4.48 2.31
C ALA A 91 4.24 3.73 3.48
N HIS A 92 3.09 4.21 3.97
CA HIS A 92 2.28 3.55 4.99
C HIS A 92 1.73 2.20 4.49
N GLU A 93 1.04 2.21 3.36
CA GLU A 93 0.43 1.02 2.76
C GLU A 93 1.47 -0.06 2.42
N MET A 94 2.67 0.33 1.98
CA MET A 94 3.73 -0.62 1.68
C MET A 94 4.26 -1.34 2.94
N VAL A 95 4.08 -0.79 4.15
CA VAL A 95 4.31 -1.53 5.40
C VAL A 95 3.27 -2.64 5.55
N HIS A 96 1.99 -2.36 5.27
CA HIS A 96 0.95 -3.39 5.29
C HIS A 96 1.18 -4.47 4.24
N VAL A 97 1.64 -4.10 3.04
CA VAL A 97 2.06 -5.08 2.02
C VAL A 97 3.11 -6.03 2.58
N LYS A 98 4.13 -5.52 3.28
CA LYS A 98 5.15 -6.35 3.93
C LYS A 98 4.57 -7.25 5.03
N GLN A 99 3.70 -6.71 5.87
CA GLN A 99 3.05 -7.46 6.95
C GLN A 99 2.21 -8.62 6.41
N LEU A 100 1.43 -8.38 5.35
CA LEU A 100 0.61 -9.39 4.67
C LEU A 100 1.47 -10.42 3.92
N ALA A 101 2.44 -9.97 3.11
CA ALA A 101 3.28 -10.86 2.30
C ALA A 101 4.15 -11.80 3.15
N SER A 102 4.49 -11.39 4.38
CA SER A 102 5.23 -12.23 5.33
C SER A 102 4.34 -13.17 6.16
N GLY A 103 3.02 -13.03 6.08
CA GLY A 103 2.08 -13.75 6.95
C GLY A 103 2.05 -13.25 8.40
N ARG A 104 2.78 -12.18 8.74
CA ARG A 104 2.75 -11.55 10.08
C ARG A 104 1.39 -10.93 10.38
N LEU A 105 0.68 -10.47 9.35
CA LEU A 105 -0.69 -9.99 9.43
C LEU A 105 -1.56 -10.83 8.52
N VAL A 106 -2.65 -11.35 9.07
CA VAL A 106 -3.68 -12.07 8.33
C VAL A 106 -5.02 -11.49 8.73
N PHE A 107 -5.82 -11.06 7.75
CA PHE A 107 -7.21 -10.70 8.00
C PHE A 107 -8.12 -11.88 7.64
N ALA A 108 -8.85 -12.40 8.62
CA ALA A 108 -9.84 -13.46 8.43
C ALA A 108 -11.22 -12.88 8.13
N SER A 109 -11.58 -11.75 8.75
CA SER A 109 -12.80 -11.00 8.45
C SER A 109 -12.63 -9.51 8.71
N LEU A 110 -13.28 -8.70 7.88
CA LEU A 110 -13.47 -7.26 8.07
C LEU A 110 -14.96 -6.96 7.90
N GLU A 111 -15.72 -6.99 9.00
CA GLU A 111 -17.17 -6.80 8.99
C GLU A 111 -17.60 -5.76 10.03
N GLY A 112 -18.45 -4.81 9.63
CA GLY A 112 -19.06 -3.85 10.56
C GLY A 112 -18.06 -2.98 11.34
N GLY A 113 -16.90 -2.66 10.76
CA GLY A 113 -15.82 -1.91 11.42
C GLY A 113 -15.03 -2.69 12.47
N LYS A 114 -15.27 -4.01 12.52
CA LYS A 114 -14.50 -4.95 13.33
C LYS A 114 -13.62 -5.81 12.43
N VAL A 115 -12.50 -6.24 13.01
CA VAL A 115 -11.49 -7.03 12.34
C VAL A 115 -11.17 -8.26 13.18
N SER A 116 -11.07 -9.41 12.51
CA SER A 116 -10.58 -10.65 13.09
C SER A 116 -9.47 -11.22 12.22
N GLY A 117 -8.52 -11.92 12.83
CA GLY A 117 -7.31 -12.34 12.14
C GLY A 117 -6.17 -12.74 13.08
N GLU A 118 -4.96 -12.65 12.55
CA GLU A 118 -3.73 -12.99 13.24
C GLU A 118 -2.70 -11.86 13.07
N TRP A 119 -2.03 -11.50 14.16
CA TRP A 119 -0.89 -10.59 14.17
C TRP A 119 0.27 -11.23 14.93
N GLU A 120 1.40 -11.47 14.27
CA GLU A 120 2.60 -12.09 14.86
C GLU A 120 2.32 -13.43 15.53
N GLY A 121 1.43 -14.24 14.95
CA GLY A 121 1.00 -15.51 15.54
C GLY A 121 -0.10 -15.39 16.60
N GLU A 122 -0.45 -14.17 17.03
CA GLU A 122 -1.51 -13.94 18.02
C GLU A 122 -2.86 -13.69 17.33
N GLN A 123 -3.84 -14.53 17.65
CA GLN A 123 -5.19 -14.38 17.13
C GLN A 123 -5.89 -13.19 17.78
N PHE A 124 -6.60 -12.41 16.97
CA PHE A 124 -7.52 -11.38 17.43
C PHE A 124 -8.89 -11.58 16.79
N ALA A 125 -9.95 -11.29 17.53
CA ALA A 125 -11.32 -11.44 17.06
C ALA A 125 -12.17 -10.25 17.48
N GLU A 126 -13.08 -9.82 16.60
CA GLU A 126 -14.04 -8.75 16.86
C GLU A 126 -13.40 -7.43 17.33
N MET A 127 -12.14 -7.21 16.97
CA MET A 127 -11.39 -6.03 17.41
C MET A 127 -11.85 -4.82 16.61
N LYS A 128 -12.05 -3.68 17.27
CA LYS A 128 -12.31 -2.43 16.54
C LYS A 128 -11.05 -2.02 15.77
N TYR A 129 -11.19 -1.76 14.47
CA TYR A 129 -10.10 -1.19 13.68
C TYR A 129 -9.75 0.21 14.20
N SER A 130 -8.47 0.46 14.49
CA SER A 130 -7.98 1.73 14.99
C SER A 130 -6.47 1.86 14.83
N ARG A 131 -5.97 3.11 14.80
CA ARG A 131 -4.53 3.44 14.80
C ARG A 131 -3.72 2.89 15.99
N ARG A 132 -4.39 2.29 16.98
CA ARG A 132 -3.77 1.64 18.14
C ARG A 132 -3.60 0.13 17.94
N ASN A 133 -4.13 -0.44 16.87
CA ASN A 133 -3.87 -1.84 16.56
C ASN A 133 -2.37 -2.04 16.29
N PRO A 134 -1.77 -3.18 16.68
CA PRO A 134 -0.32 -3.37 16.60
C PRO A 134 0.28 -3.13 15.20
N TRP A 135 -0.39 -3.61 14.15
CA TRP A 135 0.04 -3.43 12.76
C TRP A 135 0.02 -1.97 12.30
N GLU A 136 -0.98 -1.19 12.74
CA GLU A 136 -1.10 0.25 12.49
C GLU A 136 0.00 1.04 13.22
N VAL A 137 0.29 0.68 14.47
CA VAL A 137 1.36 1.32 15.24
C VAL A 137 2.71 1.12 14.56
N GLU A 138 2.98 -0.07 14.04
CA GLU A 138 4.20 -0.32 13.24
C GLU A 138 4.22 0.53 11.96
N ALA A 139 3.12 0.53 11.19
CA ALA A 139 3.02 1.29 9.93
C ALA A 139 3.25 2.79 10.15
N HIS A 140 2.58 3.39 11.14
CA HIS A 140 2.76 4.80 11.50
C HIS A 140 4.13 5.16 12.04
N THR A 141 4.87 4.20 12.60
CA THR A 141 6.25 4.45 13.05
C THR A 141 7.22 4.48 11.87
N LYS A 142 6.90 3.80 10.77
CA LYS A 142 7.77 3.62 9.61
C LYS A 142 7.45 4.53 8.43
N ASP A 143 6.19 4.96 8.28
CA ASP A 143 5.72 5.70 7.10
C ASP A 143 6.57 6.95 6.77
N LYS A 144 6.89 7.78 7.76
CA LYS A 144 7.75 8.96 7.60
C LYS A 144 9.18 8.58 7.22
N GLN A 145 9.74 7.53 7.83
CA GLN A 145 11.09 7.07 7.53
C GLN A 145 11.20 6.57 6.09
N LEU A 146 10.18 5.83 5.63
CA LEU A 146 10.12 5.31 4.26
C LEU A 146 9.88 6.44 3.24
N ARG A 147 9.02 7.40 3.55
CA ARG A 147 8.84 8.61 2.73
C ARG A 147 10.16 9.38 2.61
N ASP A 148 10.84 9.62 3.73
CA ASP A 148 12.11 10.37 3.73
C ASP A 148 13.20 9.61 2.97
N PHE A 149 13.19 8.27 3.01
CA PHE A 149 14.03 7.43 2.16
C PHE A 149 13.71 7.64 0.67
N ILE A 150 12.44 7.63 0.27
CA ILE A 150 12.05 7.91 -1.12
C ILE A 150 12.57 9.29 -1.57
N LEU A 151 12.30 10.34 -0.77
CA LEU A 151 12.71 11.70 -1.10
C LEU A 151 14.22 11.86 -1.20
N LYS A 152 14.97 11.10 -0.41
CA LYS A 152 16.44 11.09 -0.46
C LYS A 152 16.96 10.45 -1.75
N GLU A 153 16.36 9.35 -2.19
CA GLU A 153 16.84 8.59 -3.34
C GLU A 153 16.32 9.15 -4.68
N LEU A 154 15.08 9.64 -4.72
CA LEU A 154 14.43 10.14 -5.95
C LEU A 154 14.39 11.68 -6.04
N GLY A 155 14.67 12.38 -4.94
CA GLY A 155 14.46 13.83 -4.84
C GLY A 155 12.99 14.20 -4.60
N ASN A 156 12.70 15.51 -4.59
CA ASN A 156 11.32 15.98 -4.57
C ASN A 156 10.72 15.88 -5.97
N PHE A 157 9.44 15.54 -6.04
CA PHE A 157 8.67 15.72 -7.27
C PHE A 157 8.60 17.21 -7.61
N ASN A 158 9.17 17.59 -8.76
CA ASN A 158 9.10 18.94 -9.30
C ASN A 158 8.36 18.85 -10.64
N ASN A 159 7.24 19.56 -10.73
CA ASN A 159 6.40 19.62 -11.92
C ASN A 159 6.88 20.71 -12.90
#